data_AF-A0A2V5M0U4-F1
#
_entry.id   AF-A0A2V5M0U4-F1
#
_cell.length_a   1.000
_cell.length_b   1.000
_cell.length_c   1.000
_cell.angle_alpha   90.00
_cell.angle_beta   90.00
_cell.angle_gamma   90.00
#
_symmetry.space_group_name_H-M   'P 1'
#
loop_
_entity.id
_entity.type
_entity.pdbx_description
1 polymer ?
#
loop_
_entity_poly.entity_id
_entity_poly.type
_entity_poly.pdbx_seq_one_letter_code
_entity_poly.pdbx_strand_id
1 'polypeptide(L)'
;MTFTETRTARWWLRLTGALVLVLLVFLFYVRVGKAGFIWDDEQHLTQNPVIVGPLGLRDIWASANAVYYPLVLTTFWNLHHFFGLNPLPYHILNVAFHAASALLLWRVLVQLRIRGAWLGAAIWALHPVLVQSVAWITEMKNTESGFFYLLSISC
;
A
#
# COMPACT_ATOMS: atom_id res chain seq x y z
N MET A 1 20.90 -11.73 -34.74
CA MET A 1 20.10 -11.34 -33.56
C MET A 1 20.49 -9.93 -33.18
N THR A 2 19.61 -8.98 -33.43
CA THR A 2 19.87 -7.54 -33.31
C THR A 2 19.61 -7.05 -31.88
N PHE A 3 20.35 -6.03 -31.44
CA PHE A 3 20.32 -5.42 -30.10
C PHE A 3 18.92 -4.96 -29.62
N THR A 4 17.98 -4.81 -30.54
CA THR A 4 16.57 -4.49 -30.32
C THR A 4 15.77 -5.67 -29.75
N GLU A 5 16.01 -6.90 -30.22
CA GLU A 5 15.29 -8.11 -29.78
C GLU A 5 15.56 -8.45 -28.31
N THR A 6 16.78 -8.17 -27.83
CA THR A 6 17.20 -8.44 -26.45
C THR A 6 16.62 -7.44 -25.45
N ARG A 7 16.45 -6.17 -25.86
CA ARG A 7 15.71 -5.17 -25.06
C ARG A 7 14.23 -5.51 -25.01
N THR A 8 13.64 -5.99 -26.11
CA THR A 8 12.23 -6.36 -26.15
C THR A 8 11.92 -7.55 -25.24
N ALA A 9 12.72 -8.62 -25.31
CA ALA A 9 12.55 -9.78 -24.45
C ALA A 9 12.69 -9.43 -22.95
N ARG A 10 13.63 -8.53 -22.59
CA ARG A 10 13.86 -8.11 -21.21
C ARG A 10 12.72 -7.28 -20.60
N TRP A 11 12.01 -6.46 -21.37
CA TRP A 11 10.90 -5.68 -20.81
C TRP A 11 9.66 -6.55 -20.59
N TRP A 12 9.36 -7.49 -21.50
CA TRP A 12 8.25 -8.42 -21.33
C TRP A 12 8.44 -9.27 -20.08
N LEU A 13 9.64 -9.81 -19.84
CA LEU A 13 9.94 -10.56 -18.62
C LEU A 13 9.74 -9.71 -17.34
N ARG A 14 10.13 -8.44 -17.36
CA ARG A 14 9.93 -7.53 -16.22
C ARG A 14 8.46 -7.20 -16.01
N LEU A 15 7.72 -6.94 -17.08
CA LEU A 15 6.29 -6.68 -17.02
C LEU A 15 5.53 -7.90 -16.51
N THR A 16 5.80 -9.09 -17.06
CA THR A 16 5.21 -10.34 -16.59
C THR A 16 5.54 -10.58 -15.12
N GLY A 17 6.80 -10.39 -14.71
CA GLY A 17 7.20 -10.51 -13.30
C GLY A 17 6.46 -9.52 -12.39
N ALA A 18 6.22 -8.28 -12.83
CA ALA A 18 5.48 -7.29 -12.08
C ALA A 18 4.00 -7.68 -11.95
N LEU A 19 3.38 -8.08 -13.05
CA LEU A 19 1.98 -8.52 -13.09
C LEU A 19 1.75 -9.75 -12.22
N VAL A 20 2.64 -10.74 -12.28
CA VAL A 20 2.58 -11.93 -11.43
C VAL A 20 2.72 -11.55 -9.96
N LEU A 21 3.66 -10.67 -9.61
CA LEU A 21 3.85 -10.25 -8.22
C LEU A 21 2.62 -9.52 -7.67
N VAL A 22 2.07 -8.57 -8.43
CA VAL A 22 0.83 -7.86 -8.06
C VAL A 22 -0.31 -8.86 -7.90
N LEU A 23 -0.51 -9.76 -8.87
CA LEU A 23 -1.55 -10.79 -8.80
C LEU A 23 -1.42 -11.66 -7.55
N LEU A 24 -0.20 -12.13 -7.23
CA LEU A 24 0.06 -12.94 -6.04
C LEU A 24 -0.30 -12.19 -4.75
N VAL A 25 0.06 -10.91 -4.64
CA VAL A 25 -0.28 -10.09 -3.47
C VAL A 25 -1.79 -9.94 -3.32
N PHE A 26 -2.50 -9.58 -4.39
CA PHE A 26 -3.96 -9.44 -4.35
C PHE A 26 -4.68 -10.76 -4.06
N LEU A 27 -4.20 -11.89 -4.61
CA LEU A 27 -4.75 -13.21 -4.32
C LEU A 27 -4.52 -13.62 -2.87
N PHE A 28 -3.33 -13.35 -2.31
CA PHE A 28 -3.02 -13.65 -0.92
C PHE A 28 -3.91 -12.87 0.05
N TYR A 29 -4.18 -11.59 -0.24
CA TYR A 29 -5.02 -10.71 0.57
C TYR A 29 -6.50 -10.68 0.15
N VAL A 30 -6.96 -11.55 -0.75
CA VAL A 30 -8.33 -11.51 -1.30
C VAL A 30 -9.42 -11.57 -0.24
N ARG A 31 -9.15 -12.27 0.88
CA ARG A 31 -10.09 -12.42 1.99
C ARG A 31 -10.31 -11.11 2.75
N VAL A 32 -9.35 -10.18 2.71
CA VAL A 32 -9.47 -8.86 3.34
C VAL A 32 -10.61 -8.05 2.72
N GLY A 33 -10.96 -8.27 1.45
CA GLY A 33 -12.13 -7.63 0.83
C GLY A 33 -13.49 -8.00 1.45
N LYS A 34 -13.53 -8.99 2.35
CA LYS A 34 -14.72 -9.34 3.13
C LYS A 34 -14.61 -8.95 4.61
N ALA A 35 -13.49 -8.36 5.02
CA ALA A 35 -13.30 -7.85 6.36
C ALA A 35 -14.05 -6.52 6.54
N GLY A 36 -14.41 -6.23 7.79
CA GLY A 36 -14.97 -4.96 8.19
C GLY A 36 -13.94 -4.12 8.96
N PHE A 37 -14.41 -2.98 9.47
CA PHE A 37 -13.63 -2.19 10.43
C PHE A 37 -13.45 -2.96 11.74
N ILE A 38 -12.29 -2.80 12.37
CA ILE A 38 -11.94 -3.45 13.63
C ILE A 38 -11.21 -2.50 14.57
N TRP A 39 -11.43 -2.68 15.88
CA TRP A 39 -10.68 -2.05 16.98
C TRP A 39 -10.20 -0.61 16.71
N ASP A 40 -8.94 -0.44 16.32
CA ASP A 40 -8.33 0.88 16.07
C ASP A 40 -9.02 1.70 14.96
N ASP A 41 -9.72 1.05 14.02
CA ASP A 41 -10.45 1.74 12.95
C ASP A 41 -11.50 2.70 13.52
N GLU A 42 -12.03 2.42 14.72
CA GLU A 42 -13.00 3.29 15.38
C GLU A 42 -12.40 4.67 15.66
N GLN A 43 -11.29 4.72 16.41
CA GLN A 43 -10.68 5.99 16.81
C GLN A 43 -10.03 6.72 15.64
N HIS A 44 -9.43 5.99 14.71
CA HIS A 44 -8.63 6.57 13.64
C HIS A 44 -9.45 6.94 12.39
N LEU A 45 -10.58 6.27 12.16
CA LEU A 45 -11.39 6.45 10.96
C LEU A 45 -12.87 6.67 11.28
N THR A 46 -13.59 5.67 11.81
CA THR A 46 -15.07 5.66 11.76
C THR A 46 -15.73 6.60 12.76
N GLN A 47 -15.04 6.95 13.85
CA GLN A 47 -15.48 7.94 14.84
C GLN A 47 -14.55 9.16 14.88
N ASN A 48 -13.59 9.25 13.96
CA ASN A 48 -12.64 10.33 13.95
C ASN A 48 -13.31 11.65 13.50
N PRO A 49 -13.35 12.70 14.35
CA PRO A 49 -14.03 13.96 14.00
C PRO A 49 -13.42 14.69 12.81
N VAL A 50 -12.15 14.44 12.48
CA VAL A 50 -11.52 15.01 11.27
C VAL A 50 -11.87 14.27 9.98
N ILE A 51 -12.49 13.09 10.06
CA ILE A 51 -12.91 12.29 8.90
C ILE A 51 -14.44 12.30 8.73
N VAL A 52 -15.16 11.95 9.80
CA VAL A 52 -16.63 11.77 9.80
C VAL A 52 -17.36 12.95 10.45
N GLY A 53 -16.63 13.81 11.16
CA GLY A 53 -17.18 14.93 11.93
C GLY A 53 -17.08 16.29 11.22
N PRO A 54 -17.25 17.39 11.98
CA PRO A 54 -17.26 18.75 11.44
C PRO A 54 -15.86 19.33 11.15
N LEU A 55 -14.80 18.63 11.56
CA LEU A 55 -13.42 19.05 11.29
C LEU A 55 -13.00 18.58 9.90
N GLY A 56 -11.76 18.87 9.47
CA GLY A 56 -11.30 18.41 8.16
C GLY A 56 -9.82 18.63 7.88
N LEU A 57 -9.48 18.84 6.60
CA LEU A 57 -8.09 18.94 6.13
C LEU A 57 -7.26 19.99 6.89
N ARG A 58 -7.84 21.14 7.24
CA ARG A 58 -7.11 22.14 8.05
C ARG A 58 -6.70 21.58 9.40
N ASP A 59 -7.57 20.82 10.06
CA ASP A 59 -7.28 20.19 11.35
C ASP A 59 -6.26 19.07 11.23
N ILE A 60 -6.34 18.31 10.14
CA ILE A 60 -5.38 17.23 9.83
C ILE A 60 -3.95 17.78 9.74
N TRP A 61 -3.75 18.93 9.09
CA TRP A 61 -2.43 19.45 8.76
C TRP A 61 -1.91 20.53 9.70
N ALA A 62 -2.80 21.30 10.33
CA ALA A 62 -2.44 22.56 10.99
C ALA A 62 -3.06 22.73 12.38
N SER A 63 -3.61 21.68 13.00
CA SER A 63 -4.11 21.73 14.37
C SER A 63 -3.64 20.53 15.20
N ALA A 64 -3.94 20.57 16.51
CA ALA A 64 -3.68 19.48 17.45
C ALA A 64 -4.92 18.59 17.66
N ASN A 65 -5.99 18.78 16.87
CA ASN A 65 -7.25 18.07 17.02
C ASN A 65 -7.21 16.63 16.47
N ALA A 66 -6.16 16.28 15.72
CA ALA A 66 -5.95 14.97 15.14
C ALA A 66 -4.69 14.31 15.70
N VAL A 67 -4.69 12.98 15.79
CA VAL A 67 -3.42 12.26 15.97
C VAL A 67 -2.60 12.42 14.68
N TYR A 68 -1.34 12.80 14.82
CA TYR A 68 -0.59 13.39 13.70
C TYR A 68 -0.01 12.35 12.73
N TYR A 69 -0.81 11.96 11.74
CA TYR A 69 -0.41 11.22 10.52
C TYR A 69 -1.13 11.82 9.30
N PRO A 70 -0.74 13.06 8.90
CA PRO A 70 -1.57 13.92 8.04
C PRO A 70 -1.83 13.36 6.64
N LEU A 71 -0.88 12.64 6.06
CA LEU A 71 -1.07 11.99 4.75
C LEU A 71 -2.12 10.89 4.82
N VAL A 72 -2.00 9.97 5.77
CA VAL A 72 -2.95 8.88 5.98
C VAL A 72 -4.35 9.41 6.30
N LEU A 73 -4.44 10.43 7.16
CA LEU A 73 -5.72 11.09 7.46
C LEU A 73 -6.31 11.78 6.23
N THR A 74 -5.48 12.39 5.37
CA THR A 74 -5.93 12.97 4.11
C THR A 74 -6.46 11.88 3.17
N THR A 75 -5.80 10.73 3.13
CA THR A 75 -6.24 9.56 2.36
C THR A 75 -7.58 9.03 2.88
N PHE A 76 -7.72 8.85 4.18
CA PHE A 76 -8.99 8.48 4.82
C PHE A 76 -10.09 9.51 4.61
N TRP A 77 -9.77 10.80 4.67
CA TRP A 77 -10.72 11.87 4.43
C TRP A 77 -11.28 11.81 3.01
N ASN A 78 -10.41 11.60 2.01
CA ASN A 78 -10.84 11.43 0.63
C ASN A 78 -11.64 10.13 0.43
N LEU A 79 -11.18 9.00 0.98
CA LEU A 79 -11.91 7.73 0.88
C LEU A 79 -13.30 7.83 1.51
N HIS A 80 -13.42 8.49 2.66
CA HIS A 80 -14.71 8.74 3.31
C HIS A 80 -15.58 9.67 2.47
N HIS A 81 -15.01 10.73 1.88
CA HIS A 81 -15.74 11.65 1.01
C HIS A 81 -16.37 10.94 -0.20
N PHE A 82 -15.65 10.02 -0.84
CA PHE A 82 -16.12 9.34 -2.05
C PHE A 82 -16.89 8.03 -1.79
N PHE A 83 -16.57 7.30 -0.71
CA PHE A 83 -17.08 5.95 -0.46
C PHE A 83 -17.74 5.75 0.90
N GLY A 84 -17.74 6.78 1.75
CA GLY A 84 -18.28 6.71 3.11
C GLY A 84 -17.57 5.65 3.96
N LEU A 85 -18.32 5.07 4.90
CA LEU A 85 -17.86 3.97 5.76
C LEU A 85 -18.09 2.59 5.09
N ASN A 86 -17.68 2.46 3.83
CA ASN A 86 -17.55 1.16 3.18
C ASN A 86 -16.10 0.67 3.36
N PRO A 87 -15.82 -0.44 4.07
CA PRO A 87 -14.45 -0.88 4.35
C PRO A 87 -13.67 -1.33 3.10
N LEU A 88 -14.36 -1.75 2.03
CA LEU A 88 -13.72 -2.37 0.87
C LEU A 88 -12.70 -1.45 0.17
N PRO A 89 -13.00 -0.18 -0.20
CA PRO A 89 -12.02 0.73 -0.80
C PRO A 89 -10.77 0.96 0.06
N TYR A 90 -10.90 1.00 1.38
CA TYR A 90 -9.77 1.19 2.30
C TYR A 90 -8.84 -0.03 2.27
N HIS A 91 -9.41 -1.23 2.36
CA HIS A 91 -8.64 -2.47 2.24
C HIS A 91 -7.96 -2.61 0.88
N ILE A 92 -8.66 -2.30 -0.22
CA ILE A 92 -8.07 -2.32 -1.57
C ILE A 92 -6.87 -1.39 -1.63
N LEU A 93 -6.97 -0.18 -1.05
CA LEU A 93 -5.88 0.78 -1.09
C LEU A 93 -4.67 0.34 -0.27
N ASN A 94 -4.85 -0.27 0.91
CA ASN A 94 -3.74 -0.85 1.67
C ASN A 94 -3.02 -1.96 0.89
N VAL A 95 -3.79 -2.89 0.31
CA VAL A 95 -3.22 -3.97 -0.53
C VAL A 95 -2.51 -3.39 -1.75
N ALA A 96 -3.04 -2.33 -2.36
CA ALA A 96 -2.42 -1.65 -3.49
C ALA A 96 -1.09 -0.97 -3.10
N PHE A 97 -1.04 -0.24 -1.98
CA PHE A 97 0.20 0.34 -1.47
C PHE A 97 1.25 -0.74 -1.14
N HIS A 98 0.82 -1.87 -0.59
CA HIS A 98 1.71 -3.01 -0.31
C HIS A 98 2.24 -3.66 -1.60
N ALA A 99 1.37 -3.87 -2.60
CA ALA A 99 1.78 -4.38 -3.90
C ALA A 99 2.76 -3.43 -4.61
N ALA A 100 2.49 -2.12 -4.57
CA ALA A 100 3.40 -1.11 -5.11
C ALA A 100 4.74 -1.10 -4.36
N SER A 101 4.72 -1.23 -3.03
CA SER A 101 5.93 -1.40 -2.21
C SER A 101 6.72 -2.63 -2.60
N ALA A 102 6.06 -3.77 -2.88
CA ALA A 102 6.75 -4.98 -3.35
C ALA A 102 7.44 -4.78 -4.71
N LEU A 103 6.82 -4.04 -5.64
CA LEU A 103 7.44 -3.68 -6.93
C LEU A 103 8.66 -2.78 -6.74
N LEU A 104 8.56 -1.78 -5.85
CA LEU A 104 9.66 -0.88 -5.52
C LEU A 104 10.79 -1.64 -4.82
N LEU A 105 10.48 -2.52 -3.88
CA LEU A 105 11.47 -3.38 -3.23
C LEU A 105 12.18 -4.26 -4.24
N TRP A 106 11.45 -4.89 -5.17
CA TRP A 106 12.07 -5.65 -6.26
C TRP A 106 13.05 -4.78 -7.06
N ARG A 107 12.65 -3.54 -7.41
CA ARG A 107 13.52 -2.59 -8.11
C ARG A 107 14.78 -2.26 -7.30
N VAL A 108 14.66 -1.97 -6.01
CA VAL A 108 15.80 -1.70 -5.12
C VAL A 108 16.73 -2.90 -5.05
N LEU A 109 16.21 -4.12 -4.88
CA LEU A 109 17.01 -5.34 -4.86
C LEU A 109 17.75 -5.58 -6.19
N VAL A 110 17.14 -5.21 -7.32
CA VAL A 110 17.81 -5.23 -8.64
C VAL A 110 18.93 -4.19 -8.71
N GLN A 111 18.71 -2.97 -8.21
CA GLN A 111 19.74 -1.91 -8.16
C GLN A 111 20.94 -2.34 -7.31
N LEU A 112 20.68 -3.00 -6.18
CA LEU A 112 21.69 -3.57 -5.28
C LEU A 112 22.33 -4.87 -5.81
N ARG A 113 21.93 -5.33 -7.00
CA ARG A 113 22.43 -6.55 -7.66
C ARG A 113 22.24 -7.83 -6.83
N ILE A 114 21.19 -7.90 -6.02
CA ILE A 114 20.84 -9.08 -5.24
C ILE A 114 20.35 -10.19 -6.18
N ARG A 115 20.95 -11.37 -6.07
CA ARG A 115 20.52 -12.57 -6.82
C ARG A 115 19.13 -12.98 -6.33
N GLY A 116 18.22 -13.28 -7.25
CA GLY A 116 16.85 -13.64 -6.88
C GLY A 116 16.00 -12.47 -6.37
N ALA A 117 16.31 -11.23 -6.77
CA ALA A 117 15.60 -10.02 -6.34
C ALA A 117 14.06 -10.12 -6.40
N TRP A 118 13.51 -10.74 -7.45
CA TRP A 118 12.06 -10.94 -7.57
C TRP A 118 11.53 -11.87 -6.46
N LEU A 119 12.22 -12.98 -6.20
CA LEU A 119 11.84 -13.92 -5.15
C LEU A 119 11.97 -13.28 -3.76
N GLY A 120 13.00 -12.47 -3.53
CA GLY A 120 13.15 -11.71 -2.28
C GLY A 120 11.97 -10.76 -2.02
N ALA A 121 11.55 -10.02 -3.05
CA ALA A 121 10.37 -9.16 -2.95
C ALA A 121 9.07 -9.95 -2.77
N ALA A 122 8.91 -11.08 -3.45
CA ALA A 122 7.73 -11.95 -3.30
C ALA A 122 7.65 -12.57 -1.89
N ILE A 123 8.76 -13.06 -1.34
CA ILE A 123 8.82 -13.60 0.02
C ILE A 123 8.43 -12.51 1.02
N TRP A 124 9.00 -11.30 0.87
CA TRP A 124 8.62 -10.17 1.73
C TRP A 124 7.13 -9.86 1.62
N ALA A 125 6.61 -9.71 0.40
CA ALA A 125 5.23 -9.29 0.18
C ALA A 125 4.18 -10.30 0.68
N LEU A 126 4.52 -11.59 0.69
CA LEU A 126 3.64 -12.69 1.11
C LEU A 126 3.95 -13.17 2.53
N HIS A 127 4.87 -12.52 3.26
CA HIS A 127 5.26 -12.96 4.59
C HIS A 127 4.12 -12.72 5.60
N PRO A 128 3.71 -13.74 6.39
CA PRO A 128 2.59 -13.61 7.33
C PRO A 128 2.73 -12.49 8.36
N VAL A 129 3.96 -12.11 8.71
CA VAL A 129 4.22 -10.99 9.64
C VAL A 129 3.65 -9.65 9.15
N LEU A 130 3.49 -9.47 7.84
CA LEU A 130 2.96 -8.24 7.26
C LEU A 130 1.43 -8.21 7.22
N VAL A 131 0.76 -9.32 7.56
CA VAL A 131 -0.71 -9.39 7.47
C VAL A 131 -1.37 -8.32 8.30
N GLN A 132 -0.85 -8.01 9.49
CA GLN A 132 -1.39 -6.94 10.32
C GLN A 132 -1.25 -5.59 9.60
N SER A 133 -0.06 -5.28 9.08
CA SER A 133 0.21 -4.02 8.37
C SER A 133 -0.66 -3.82 7.13
N VAL A 134 -1.01 -4.91 6.43
CA VAL A 134 -1.73 -4.84 5.15
C VAL A 134 -3.24 -4.99 5.32
N ALA A 135 -3.69 -5.87 6.22
CA ALA A 135 -5.11 -6.19 6.36
C ALA A 135 -5.88 -5.19 7.23
N TRP A 136 -5.25 -4.60 8.25
CA TRP A 136 -5.90 -3.61 9.11
C TRP A 136 -5.97 -2.25 8.40
N ILE A 137 -7.14 -1.61 8.38
CA ILE A 137 -7.33 -0.36 7.64
C ILE A 137 -6.45 0.75 8.24
N THR A 138 -6.47 0.94 9.56
CA THR A 138 -5.59 1.91 10.26
C THR A 138 -4.11 1.70 10.06
N GLU A 139 -3.67 0.51 9.65
CA GLU A 139 -2.28 0.22 9.33
C GLU A 139 -1.88 0.75 7.94
N MET A 140 -2.76 1.50 7.27
CA MET A 140 -2.40 2.30 6.09
C MET A 140 -1.17 3.18 6.36
N LYS A 141 -0.99 3.64 7.61
CA LYS A 141 0.24 4.33 8.05
C LYS A 141 1.52 3.57 7.77
N ASN A 142 1.50 2.24 7.81
CA ASN A 142 2.65 1.39 7.49
C ASN A 142 2.77 1.15 5.98
N THR A 143 1.69 0.84 5.28
CA THR A 143 1.76 0.56 3.82
C THR A 143 2.05 1.81 2.99
N GLU A 144 1.45 2.95 3.34
CA GLU A 144 1.66 4.23 2.66
C GLU A 144 3.07 4.77 2.92
N SER A 145 3.53 4.76 4.18
CA SER A 145 4.90 5.18 4.50
C SER A 145 5.95 4.25 3.88
N GLY A 146 5.71 2.94 3.89
CA GLY A 146 6.57 1.94 3.23
C GLY A 146 6.70 2.20 1.72
N PHE A 147 5.60 2.55 1.06
CA PHE A 147 5.61 2.92 -0.36
C PHE A 147 6.49 4.15 -0.60
N PHE A 148 6.26 5.26 0.12
CA PHE A 148 7.05 6.48 -0.07
C PHE A 148 8.52 6.30 0.31
N TYR A 149 8.81 5.52 1.34
CA TYR A 149 10.18 5.19 1.74
C TYR A 149 10.91 4.46 0.61
N LEU A 150 10.35 3.37 0.10
CA LEU A 150 10.96 2.61 -1.00
C LEU A 150 11.02 3.41 -2.30
N LEU A 151 10.04 4.28 -2.55
CA LEU A 151 10.04 5.17 -3.70
C LEU A 151 11.22 6.13 -3.65
N SER A 152 11.50 6.73 -2.48
CA SER A 152 12.62 7.66 -2.31
C SER A 152 13.98 7.01 -2.60
N ILE A 153 14.15 5.73 -2.25
CA ILE A 153 15.37 4.95 -2.53
C ILE A 153 15.45 4.51 -4.00
N SER A 154 14.30 4.30 -4.65
CA SER A 154 14.20 3.77 -6.01
C SER A 154 14.46 4.79 -7.12
N CYS A 155 14.40 6.08 -6.77
CA CYS A 155 14.66 7.23 -7.64
C CYS A 155 16.14 7.43 -7.96
#